data_AF-A0A3C1SU57-F1
#
_entry.id   AF-A0A3C1SU57-F1
#
_cell.length_a   1.000
_cell.length_b   1.000
_cell.length_c   1.000
_cell.angle_alpha   90.00
_cell.angle_beta   90.00
_cell.angle_gamma   90.00
#
_symmetry.space_group_name_H-M   'P 1'
#
loop_
_entity.id
_entity.type
_entity.pdbx_description
1 polymer ?
#
loop_
_entity_poly.entity_id
_entity_poly.type
_entity_poly.pdbx_seq_one_letter_code
_entity_poly.pdbx_strand_id
1 'polypeptide(L)'
;MSEWQISLIFQDDKSNKFWRARCIGNSLEVNFGRIGTQGQSQTKRYDSLEDAANELQKQAREKMKKGYVDGDGGPNEATAAPADAESASAAPAPAQCALTLTMGERRLELRLSVEGNALHTHSTEHYPNPEAAEAAFAQVRAALEADGYRPR
;
A
#
# COMPACT_ATOMS: atom_id res chain seq x y z
N MET A 1 -9.64 6.53 17.97
CA MET A 1 -8.60 7.33 17.31
C MET A 1 -7.35 6.48 17.29
N SER A 2 -7.08 5.77 16.21
CA SER A 2 -5.96 4.82 16.21
C SER A 2 -4.65 5.58 15.99
N GLU A 3 -4.00 5.92 17.10
CA GLU A 3 -2.69 6.58 17.16
C GLU A 3 -1.63 5.80 16.36
N TRP A 4 -0.74 6.53 15.69
CA TRP A 4 0.44 5.94 15.04
C TRP A 4 1.52 5.75 16.10
N GLN A 5 2.04 4.52 16.25
CA GLN A 5 3.01 4.22 17.31
C GLN A 5 4.33 4.95 17.12
N ILE A 6 4.76 5.11 15.87
CA ILE A 6 5.98 5.85 15.52
C ILE A 6 5.63 6.85 14.44
N SER A 7 6.06 8.09 14.60
CA SER A 7 5.97 9.14 13.58
C SER A 7 7.34 9.79 13.43
N LEU A 8 7.81 9.88 12.20
CA LEU A 8 9.10 10.39 11.80
C LEU A 8 8.92 11.40 10.69
N ILE A 9 9.71 12.47 10.72
CA ILE A 9 9.69 13.53 9.73
C ILE A 9 11.10 13.68 9.16
N PHE A 10 11.20 13.86 7.85
CA PHE A 10 12.44 14.14 7.15
C PHE A 10 12.28 15.44 6.38
N GLN A 11 13.04 16.46 6.75
CA GLN A 11 13.04 17.75 6.06
C GLN A 11 14.40 17.98 5.43
N ASP A 12 14.37 18.35 4.16
CA ASP A 12 15.50 18.76 3.35
C ASP A 12 15.12 20.07 2.64
N ASP A 13 16.10 20.84 2.18
CA ASP A 13 15.96 22.17 1.55
C ASP A 13 14.83 22.26 0.49
N LYS A 14 14.50 21.14 -0.17
CA LYS A 14 13.41 21.06 -1.16
C LYS A 14 12.32 20.02 -0.87
N SER A 15 12.44 19.24 0.21
CA SER A 15 11.59 18.07 0.44
C SER A 15 11.21 17.86 1.90
N ASN A 16 9.93 18.01 2.21
CA ASN A 16 9.34 17.66 3.50
C ASN A 16 8.61 16.32 3.38
N LYS A 17 9.10 15.30 4.06
CA LYS A 17 8.56 13.94 4.03
C LYS A 17 8.16 13.49 5.43
N PHE A 18 7.13 12.67 5.52
CA PHE A 18 6.73 12.01 6.75
C PHE A 18 6.81 10.50 6.56
N TRP A 19 7.05 9.79 7.65
CA TRP A 19 7.02 8.34 7.73
C TRP A 19 6.44 7.99 9.10
N ARG A 20 5.38 7.21 9.16
CA ARG A 20 4.74 6.80 10.41
C ARG A 20 4.41 5.32 10.33
N ALA A 21 4.43 4.62 11.44
CA ALA A 21 4.16 3.20 11.50
C ALA A 21 3.39 2.83 12.78
N ARG A 22 2.58 1.78 12.70
CA ARG A 22 1.83 1.20 13.81
C ARG A 22 1.65 -0.29 13.62
N CYS A 23 1.65 -1.06 14.70
CA CYS A 23 1.21 -2.45 14.68
C CYS A 23 -0.27 -2.56 15.08
N ILE A 24 -1.05 -3.24 14.25
CA ILE A 24 -2.43 -3.64 14.51
C ILE A 24 -2.45 -5.17 14.60
N GLY A 25 -2.38 -5.69 15.83
CA GLY A 25 -2.24 -7.13 16.04
C GLY A 25 -0.93 -7.65 15.44
N ASN A 26 -1.03 -8.62 14.53
CA ASN A 26 0.09 -9.17 13.76
C ASN A 26 0.30 -8.44 12.40
N SER A 27 -0.33 -7.29 12.21
CA SER A 27 -0.21 -6.49 10.98
C SER A 27 0.56 -5.21 11.26
N LEU A 28 1.68 -5.00 10.58
CA LEU A 28 2.42 -3.75 10.59
C LEU A 28 1.90 -2.82 9.51
N GLU A 29 1.39 -1.65 9.89
CA GLU A 29 0.97 -0.61 8.98
C GLU A 29 1.97 0.55 9.00
N VAL A 30 2.47 0.91 7.83
CA VAL A 30 3.47 1.97 7.62
C VAL A 30 2.89 2.96 6.63
N ASN A 31 2.84 4.25 6.94
CA ASN A 31 2.39 5.29 6.05
C ASN A 31 3.48 6.34 5.87
N PHE A 32 3.87 6.63 4.64
CA PHE A 32 4.97 7.54 4.33
C PHE A 32 4.66 8.39 3.12
N GLY A 33 5.13 9.63 3.07
CA GLY A 33 4.76 10.53 2.01
C GLY A 33 5.47 11.86 2.06
N ARG A 34 5.06 12.78 1.19
CA ARG A 34 5.43 14.18 1.28
C ARG A 34 4.42 14.87 2.20
N ILE A 35 4.89 15.71 3.10
CA ILE A 35 4.01 16.55 3.93
C ILE A 35 3.20 17.46 2.98
N GLY A 36 1.88 17.40 3.12
CA GLY A 36 0.92 18.07 2.22
C GLY A 36 0.30 17.17 1.14
N THR A 37 0.69 15.89 1.06
CA THR A 37 -0.03 14.87 0.29
C THR A 37 -0.55 13.77 1.22
N GLN A 38 -1.50 12.94 0.75
CA GLN A 38 -2.00 11.81 1.53
C GLN A 38 -0.91 10.76 1.84
N GLY A 39 0.20 10.77 1.10
CA GLY A 39 1.26 9.78 1.19
C GLY A 39 0.82 8.41 0.68
N GLN A 40 1.61 7.40 1.00
CA GLN A 40 1.42 6.00 0.65
C GLN A 40 1.38 5.18 1.94
N SER A 41 0.34 4.36 2.10
CA SER A 41 0.23 3.39 3.18
C SER A 41 0.63 1.99 2.70
N GLN A 42 1.27 1.23 3.57
CA GLN A 42 1.71 -0.14 3.36
C GLN A 42 1.37 -0.94 4.61
N THR A 43 0.50 -1.93 4.47
CA THR A 43 0.17 -2.86 5.55
C THR A 43 0.77 -4.22 5.23
N LYS A 44 1.58 -4.75 6.15
CA LYS A 44 2.27 -6.02 6.03
C LYS A 44 1.88 -6.93 7.20
N ARG A 45 1.34 -8.11 6.89
CA ARG A 45 1.02 -9.13 7.90
C ARG A 45 2.26 -9.94 8.22
N TYR A 46 2.44 -10.21 9.50
CA TYR A 46 3.49 -11.02 10.07
C TYR A 46 2.87 -12.22 10.77
N ASP A 47 3.67 -13.27 10.97
CA ASP A 47 3.21 -14.52 11.59
C ASP A 47 2.88 -14.31 13.09
N SER A 48 3.64 -13.42 13.74
CA SER A 48 3.52 -13.11 15.17
C SER A 48 3.43 -11.60 15.44
N LEU A 49 2.70 -11.23 16.49
CA LEU A 49 2.64 -9.84 16.98
C LEU A 49 4.02 -9.28 17.33
N GLU A 50 4.87 -10.11 17.93
CA GLU A 50 6.25 -9.76 18.30
C GLU A 50 7.12 -9.48 17.07
N ASP A 51 6.90 -10.21 15.97
CA ASP A 51 7.65 -10.01 14.73
C ASP A 51 7.27 -8.69 14.05
N ALA A 52 5.98 -8.36 14.02
CA ALA A 52 5.48 -7.08 13.55
C ALA A 52 6.08 -5.90 14.36
N ALA A 53 6.10 -6.02 15.70
CA ALA A 53 6.67 -5.00 16.58
C ALA A 53 8.20 -4.85 16.42
N ASN A 54 8.91 -5.97 16.28
CA ASN A 54 10.35 -5.96 16.04
C ASN A 54 10.71 -5.31 14.71
N GLU A 55 9.97 -5.62 13.63
CA GLU A 55 10.21 -4.99 12.35
C GLU A 55 9.84 -3.50 12.36
N LEU A 56 8.76 -3.10 13.04
CA LEU A 56 8.40 -1.69 13.23
C LEU A 56 9.57 -0.91 13.85
N GLN A 57 10.14 -1.43 14.94
CA GLN A 57 11.29 -0.78 15.60
C GLN A 57 12.56 -0.81 14.75
N LYS A 58 12.77 -1.88 13.98
CA LYS A 58 13.92 -1.99 13.08
C LYS A 58 13.84 -0.94 11.97
N GLN A 59 12.70 -0.84 11.29
CA GLN A 59 12.49 0.19 10.27
C GLN A 59 12.63 1.61 10.85
N ALA A 60 12.05 1.87 12.02
CA ALA A 60 12.17 3.18 12.67
C ALA A 60 13.63 3.55 12.92
N ARG A 61 14.44 2.63 13.46
CA ARG A 61 15.88 2.85 13.71
C ARG A 61 16.65 3.11 12.41
N GLU A 62 16.35 2.36 11.34
CA GLU A 62 16.98 2.57 10.03
C GLU A 62 16.61 3.93 9.42
N LYS A 63 15.36 4.38 9.58
CA LYS A 63 14.90 5.70 9.12
C LYS A 63 15.56 6.81 9.94
N MET A 64 15.61 6.68 11.27
CA MET A 64 16.29 7.63 12.14
C MET A 64 17.77 7.79 11.75
N LYS A 65 18.46 6.67 11.46
CA LYS A 65 19.86 6.70 11.00
C LYS A 65 20.04 7.39 9.65
N LYS A 66 19.00 7.44 8.81
CA LYS A 66 18.99 8.18 7.54
C LYS A 66 18.69 9.68 7.70
N GLY A 67 18.56 10.17 8.93
CA GLY A 67 18.30 11.58 9.22
C GLY A 67 16.81 11.91 9.37
N TYR A 68 15.94 10.92 9.52
CA TYR A 68 14.56 11.18 9.94
C TYR A 68 14.57 11.53 11.43
N VAL A 69 13.87 12.59 11.81
CA VAL A 69 13.70 13.02 13.21
C VAL A 69 12.36 12.52 13.73
N ASP A 70 12.26 12.26 15.04
CA ASP A 70 11.00 11.97 15.69
C ASP A 70 10.03 13.15 15.53
N GLY A 71 8.85 12.86 14.97
CA GLY A 71 7.72 13.78 14.95
C GLY A 71 6.86 13.48 16.16
N ASP A 72 7.15 14.15 17.28
CA ASP A 72 6.34 14.04 18.51
C ASP A 72 4.86 14.36 18.20
N GLY A 73 3.95 13.53 18.72
CA GLY A 73 2.65 13.25 18.13
C GLY A 73 1.58 14.36 18.11
N GLY A 74 0.75 14.33 17.06
CA GLY A 74 -0.61 14.90 17.01
C GLY A 74 -0.72 16.42 16.81
N PRO A 75 -1.72 16.88 16.03
CA PRO A 75 -3.08 16.85 16.54
C PRO A 75 -4.12 16.20 15.64
N ASN A 76 -5.18 15.82 16.34
CA ASN A 76 -6.42 15.17 15.98
C ASN A 76 -7.30 15.97 15.00
N GLU A 77 -8.23 15.23 14.39
CA GLU A 77 -9.52 15.63 13.81
C GLU A 77 -9.65 16.04 12.33
N ALA A 78 -10.26 15.09 11.60
CA ALA A 78 -11.43 15.26 10.73
C ALA A 78 -11.24 15.85 9.33
N THR A 79 -11.07 14.96 8.35
CA THR A 79 -12.17 14.70 7.41
C THR A 79 -12.00 13.36 6.67
N ALA A 80 -13.05 12.54 6.79
CA ALA A 80 -13.57 11.52 5.86
C ALA A 80 -12.63 10.51 5.15
N ALA A 81 -12.77 9.25 5.56
CA ALA A 81 -12.67 8.06 4.68
C ALA A 81 -13.98 7.92 3.87
N PRO A 82 -14.10 7.09 2.80
CA PRO A 82 -13.66 5.68 2.73
C PRO A 82 -12.69 5.41 1.56
N ALA A 83 -11.68 4.56 1.79
CA ALA A 83 -11.63 3.18 1.33
C ALA A 83 -11.51 3.02 -0.20
N ASP A 84 -10.28 2.84 -0.67
CA ASP A 84 -9.98 1.79 -1.64
C ASP A 84 -8.57 1.29 -1.36
N ALA A 85 -8.52 0.00 -1.04
CA ALA A 85 -7.29 -0.75 -0.91
C ALA A 85 -6.85 -1.14 -2.32
N GLU A 86 -5.65 -0.72 -2.73
CA GLU A 86 -4.90 -1.58 -3.64
C GLU A 86 -3.43 -1.56 -3.35
N SER A 87 -2.97 -2.78 -3.15
CA SER A 87 -1.75 -3.18 -2.49
C SER A 87 -0.76 -3.60 -3.57
N ALA A 88 0.43 -3.02 -3.57
CA ALA A 88 1.59 -3.67 -4.16
C ALA A 88 2.90 -3.11 -3.64
N SER A 89 3.50 -3.91 -2.76
CA SER A 89 4.92 -3.90 -2.44
C SER A 89 5.67 -4.76 -3.47
N ALA A 90 6.77 -4.26 -4.05
CA ALA A 90 8.05 -4.96 -4.17
C ALA A 90 9.06 -4.14 -5.00
N ALA A 91 10.28 -3.99 -4.49
CA ALA A 91 11.43 -3.65 -5.33
C ALA A 91 11.72 -4.82 -6.29
N PRO A 92 12.09 -4.56 -7.56
CA PRO A 92 12.14 -5.60 -8.58
C PRO A 92 13.35 -6.52 -8.37
N ALA A 93 13.08 -7.81 -8.23
CA ALA A 93 13.98 -8.84 -8.73
C ALA A 93 14.02 -8.73 -10.27
N PRO A 94 15.10 -9.13 -10.97
CA PRO A 94 15.27 -8.90 -12.42
C PRO A 94 14.26 -9.62 -13.35
N ALA A 95 13.24 -10.29 -12.80
CA ALA A 95 12.18 -11.00 -13.53
C ALA A 95 10.78 -10.38 -13.33
N GLN A 96 10.70 -9.09 -12.98
CA GLN A 96 9.43 -8.36 -12.82
C GLN A 96 9.32 -7.26 -13.88
N CYS A 97 8.22 -7.24 -14.62
CA CYS A 97 7.89 -6.20 -15.59
C CYS A 97 6.59 -5.50 -15.16
N ALA A 98 6.60 -4.17 -15.17
CA ALA A 98 5.42 -3.36 -14.92
C ALA A 98 5.03 -2.64 -16.22
N LEU A 99 3.78 -2.81 -16.62
CA LEU A 99 3.18 -2.20 -17.80
C LEU A 99 2.01 -1.33 -17.34
N THR A 100 1.90 -0.13 -17.90
CA THR A 100 0.80 0.80 -17.60
C THR A 100 0.12 1.17 -18.90
N LEU A 101 -1.20 0.96 -18.94
CA LEU A 101 -2.05 1.36 -20.06
C LEU A 101 -3.08 2.37 -19.55
N THR A 102 -3.23 3.49 -20.26
CA THR A 102 -4.20 4.53 -19.90
C THR A 102 -5.23 4.63 -21.01
N MET A 103 -6.51 4.40 -20.68
CA MET A 103 -7.63 4.42 -21.62
C MET A 103 -8.67 5.44 -21.14
N GLY A 104 -8.48 6.71 -21.53
CA GLY A 104 -9.31 7.81 -21.04
C GLY A 104 -9.15 8.01 -19.53
N GLU A 105 -10.24 7.91 -18.79
CA GLU A 105 -10.29 8.03 -17.33
C GLU A 105 -9.92 6.73 -16.59
N ARG A 106 -9.69 5.64 -17.33
CA ARG A 106 -9.29 4.35 -16.76
C ARG A 106 -7.78 4.16 -16.84
N ARG A 107 -7.20 3.67 -15.75
CA ARG A 107 -5.79 3.28 -15.70
C ARG A 107 -5.69 1.80 -15.38
N LEU A 108 -5.02 1.06 -16.25
CA LEU A 108 -4.70 -0.35 -16.07
C LEU A 108 -3.21 -0.46 -15.73
N GLU A 109 -2.91 -1.08 -14.60
CA GLU A 109 -1.57 -1.42 -14.15
C GLU A 109 -1.41 -2.94 -14.16
N LEU A 110 -0.53 -3.43 -15.02
CA LEU A 110 -0.23 -4.86 -15.15
C LEU A 110 1.19 -5.12 -14.65
N ARG A 111 1.31 -5.89 -13.57
CA ARG A 111 2.58 -6.45 -13.11
C ARG A 111 2.66 -7.91 -13.48
N LEU A 112 3.76 -8.25 -14.15
CA LEU A 112 4.13 -9.60 -14.53
C LEU A 112 5.38 -9.97 -13.75
N SER A 113 5.36 -11.11 -13.09
CA SER A 113 6.51 -11.65 -12.39
C SER A 113 6.60 -13.16 -12.60
N VAL A 114 7.80 -13.66 -12.85
CA VAL A 114 8.04 -15.10 -13.05
C VAL A 114 8.76 -15.66 -11.84
N GLU A 115 8.21 -16.73 -11.26
CA GLU A 115 8.84 -17.49 -10.17
C GLU A 115 8.76 -18.98 -10.49
N GLY A 116 9.91 -19.60 -10.78
CA GLY A 116 9.98 -21.01 -11.19
C GLY A 116 9.14 -21.28 -12.44
N ASN A 117 8.10 -22.10 -12.30
CA ASN A 117 7.15 -22.44 -13.36
C ASN A 117 5.81 -21.68 -13.25
N ALA A 118 5.74 -20.66 -12.39
CA ALA A 118 4.56 -19.85 -12.17
C ALA A 118 4.75 -18.45 -12.75
N LEU A 119 3.86 -18.07 -13.67
CA LEU A 119 3.69 -16.69 -14.10
C LEU A 119 2.67 -16.02 -13.17
N HIS A 120 3.16 -15.12 -12.33
CA HIS A 120 2.33 -14.25 -11.51
C HIS A 120 1.90 -13.06 -12.36
N THR A 121 0.58 -12.95 -12.54
CA THR A 121 -0.05 -11.85 -13.26
C THR A 121 -0.91 -11.09 -12.25
N HIS A 122 -0.57 -9.84 -11.99
CA HIS A 122 -1.33 -8.96 -11.12
C HIS A 122 -1.82 -7.78 -11.95
N SER A 123 -3.14 -7.69 -12.12
CA SER A 123 -3.78 -6.64 -12.90
C SER A 123 -4.62 -5.79 -11.96
N THR A 124 -4.36 -4.49 -12.00
CA THR A 124 -5.02 -3.45 -11.19
C THR A 124 -5.72 -2.50 -12.15
N GLU A 125 -7.02 -2.32 -11.99
CA GLU A 125 -7.83 -1.42 -12.81
C GLU A 125 -8.39 -0.29 -11.96
N HIS A 126 -7.92 0.93 -12.22
CA HIS A 126 -8.44 2.13 -11.61
C HIS A 126 -9.60 2.69 -12.42
N TYR A 127 -10.72 2.88 -11.71
CA TYR A 127 -11.96 3.46 -12.20
C TYR A 127 -12.15 4.87 -11.62
N PRO A 128 -12.95 5.73 -12.27
CA PRO A 128 -13.14 7.12 -11.82
C PRO A 128 -13.90 7.25 -10.50
N ASN A 129 -14.68 6.24 -10.10
CA ASN A 129 -15.43 6.21 -8.85
C ASN A 129 -15.61 4.76 -8.34
N PRO A 130 -15.87 4.56 -7.04
CA PRO A 130 -16.00 3.22 -6.46
C PRO A 130 -17.18 2.42 -7.01
N GLU A 131 -18.31 3.07 -7.32
CA GLU A 131 -19.50 2.40 -7.87
C GLU A 131 -19.20 1.73 -9.23
N ALA A 132 -18.41 2.39 -10.08
CA ALA A 132 -17.93 1.83 -11.34
C ALA A 132 -16.96 0.67 -11.14
N ALA A 133 -16.11 0.71 -10.10
CA ALA A 133 -15.21 -0.39 -9.75
C ALA A 133 -16.00 -1.62 -9.25
N GLU A 134 -17.02 -1.42 -8.41
CA GLU A 134 -17.90 -2.49 -7.93
C GLU A 134 -18.72 -3.12 -9.06
N ALA A 135 -19.28 -2.30 -9.95
CA ALA A 135 -20.00 -2.78 -11.13
C ALA A 135 -19.08 -3.60 -12.05
N ALA A 136 -17.86 -3.13 -12.28
CA ALA A 136 -16.85 -3.87 -13.05
C ALA A 136 -16.47 -5.19 -12.37
N PHE A 137 -16.26 -5.19 -11.05
CA PHE A 137 -15.98 -6.41 -10.28
C PHE A 137 -17.11 -7.44 -10.43
N ALA A 138 -18.36 -7.02 -10.28
CA ALA A 138 -19.51 -7.90 -10.44
C ALA A 138 -19.59 -8.49 -11.86
N GLN A 139 -19.33 -7.67 -12.88
CA GLN A 139 -19.32 -8.10 -14.28
C GLN A 139 -18.18 -9.10 -14.57
N VAL A 140 -16.95 -8.79 -14.12
CA VAL A 140 -15.77 -9.66 -14.31
C VAL A 140 -15.99 -10.99 -13.60
N ARG A 141 -16.49 -10.97 -12.36
CA ARG A 141 -16.79 -12.19 -11.62
C ARG A 141 -17.83 -13.04 -12.35
N ALA A 142 -18.94 -12.45 -12.77
CA ALA A 142 -19.99 -13.16 -13.49
C ALA A 142 -19.48 -13.78 -14.81
N ALA A 143 -18.62 -13.07 -15.55
CA ALA A 143 -18.01 -13.60 -16.77
C ALA A 143 -17.08 -14.79 -16.49
N LEU A 144 -16.24 -14.70 -15.45
CA LEU A 144 -15.36 -15.80 -15.03
C LEU A 144 -16.16 -17.01 -14.54
N GLU A 145 -17.22 -16.79 -13.77
CA GLU A 145 -18.10 -17.86 -13.29
C GLU A 145 -18.83 -18.57 -14.44
N ALA A 146 -19.19 -17.84 -15.49
CA ALA A 146 -19.77 -18.38 -16.72
C ALA A 146 -18.76 -19.23 -17.53
N ASP A 147 -17.49 -18.86 -17.51
CA ASP A 147 -16.39 -19.63 -18.12
C ASP A 147 -15.97 -20.85 -17.27
N GLY A 148 -16.63 -21.07 -16.13
CA GLY A 148 -16.43 -22.23 -15.27
C GLY A 148 -15.41 -22.03 -14.16
N TYR A 149 -14.87 -20.82 -13.98
CA TYR A 149 -14.10 -20.48 -12.79
C TYR A 149 -15.02 -20.53 -11.56
N ARG A 150 -14.47 -21.02 -10.44
CA ARG A 150 -15.22 -21.14 -9.19
C ARG A 150 -14.52 -20.32 -8.11
N PRO A 151 -15.26 -19.49 -7.36
CA PRO A 151 -14.70 -18.83 -6.19
C PRO A 151 -14.28 -19.93 -5.20
N ARG A 152 -13.07 -19.81 -4.66
CA ARG A 152 -12.50 -20.75 -3.70
C ARG A 152 -12.53 -20.17 -2.30
#